data_AF-A0A519Z7V0-F1
#
_entry.id   AF-A0A519Z7V0-F1
#
_cell.length_a   1.000
_cell.length_b   1.000
_cell.length_c   1.000
_cell.angle_alpha   90.00
_cell.angle_beta   90.00
_cell.angle_gamma   90.00
#
_symmetry.space_group_name_H-M   'P 1'
#
loop_
_entity.id
_entity.type
_entity.pdbx_description
1 polymer ?
#
loop_
_entity_poly.entity_id
_entity_poly.type
_entity_poly.pdbx_seq_one_letter_code
_entity_poly.pdbx_strand_id
1 'polypeptide(L)'
;PLPVAPNSGKTEVYLQATQRALAEGAQVQALVMVPEINLTPQLEARFRERFEPAFGAGAVVCLHSGMTPAQRLASWLAAHTGRARIVLGTRMAVLASLPGLRLIVVDEEHDPSYKSQEGARYSARDLAVYRAKVESEALAAQGARCQVVLGSATPSLESWHAAEQGRYVRLAMPSRIGDGALPRLRLVDMNHQPKGAVLSAPLVAAMAERVARGEQCLVLLNRRGYAPVLACHDCGWKSACPHCSAYRVFHKLDRTLRCHHCGFTERVPRACPDCGNLDIAPVGRGTEQIEEQLAGLLADVKRPDGGPARVARMDADSTRHKGSLEAQLATMHS
;
A
#
# COMPACT_ATOMS: atom_id res chain seq x y z
N PRO A 1 -10.74 20.73 -2.70
CA PRO A 1 -9.38 20.78 -2.11
C PRO A 1 -8.65 19.46 -2.34
N LEU A 2 -7.71 19.45 -3.30
CA LEU A 2 -6.91 18.26 -3.63
C LEU A 2 -6.20 17.74 -2.37
N PRO A 3 -6.30 16.44 -2.07
CA PRO A 3 -5.59 15.86 -0.94
C PRO A 3 -4.07 15.95 -1.18
N VAL A 4 -3.35 15.86 -0.07
CA VAL A 4 -1.90 16.08 0.07
C VAL A 4 -1.12 15.47 -1.09
N ALA A 5 -0.27 16.27 -1.73
CA ALA A 5 0.55 15.77 -2.81
C ALA A 5 1.64 14.81 -2.32
N PRO A 6 1.96 13.70 -3.03
CA PRO A 6 3.17 12.92 -2.78
C PRO A 6 4.38 13.84 -2.72
N ASN A 7 5.22 13.66 -1.69
CA ASN A 7 6.35 14.54 -1.37
C ASN A 7 5.99 15.93 -0.81
N SER A 8 4.91 16.08 -0.05
CA SER A 8 4.53 17.33 0.63
C SER A 8 5.30 17.62 1.93
N GLY A 9 6.13 16.68 2.42
CA GLY A 9 6.84 16.84 3.70
C GLY A 9 6.13 16.30 4.94
N LYS A 10 5.17 15.37 4.79
CA LYS A 10 4.47 14.77 5.93
C LYS A 10 5.43 14.26 7.02
N THR A 11 6.53 13.62 6.62
CA THR A 11 7.55 13.13 7.56
C THR A 11 8.12 14.24 8.44
N GLU A 12 8.38 15.43 7.88
CA GLU A 12 8.89 16.56 8.65
C GLU A 12 7.85 17.06 9.65
N VAL A 13 6.58 17.09 9.25
CA VAL A 13 5.47 17.39 10.17
C VAL A 13 5.43 16.40 11.33
N TYR A 14 5.62 15.11 11.07
CA TYR A 14 5.67 14.09 12.12
C TYR A 14 6.85 14.31 13.05
N LEU A 15 8.06 14.56 12.51
CA LEU A 15 9.25 14.84 13.32
C LEU A 15 9.05 16.06 14.23
N GLN A 16 8.47 17.15 13.70
CA GLN A 16 8.18 18.34 14.51
C GLN A 16 7.08 18.09 15.55
N ALA A 17 6.02 17.36 15.19
CA ALA A 17 4.96 17.00 16.13
C ALA A 17 5.51 16.13 17.28
N THR A 18 6.33 15.13 16.96
CA THR A 18 7.04 14.31 17.95
C THR A 18 7.94 15.16 18.82
N GLN A 19 8.75 16.05 18.24
CA GLN A 19 9.63 16.93 19.02
C GLN A 19 8.85 17.82 19.99
N ARG A 20 7.73 18.40 19.55
CA ARG A 20 6.87 19.25 20.39
C ARG A 20 6.24 18.46 21.54
N ALA A 21 5.72 17.27 21.27
CA ALA A 21 5.17 16.40 22.30
C ALA A 21 6.24 16.02 23.34
N LEU A 22 7.44 15.60 22.89
CA LEU A 22 8.53 15.22 23.79
C LEU A 22 9.06 16.38 24.65
N ALA A 23 8.89 17.62 24.21
CA ALA A 23 9.27 18.82 24.97
C ALA A 23 8.37 19.08 26.19
N GLU A 24 7.20 18.45 26.27
CA GLU A 24 6.28 18.59 27.41
C GLU A 24 6.79 17.92 28.70
N GLY A 25 7.80 17.04 28.61
CA GLY A 25 8.47 16.49 29.79
C GLY A 25 9.24 15.21 29.51
N ALA A 26 10.21 14.88 30.38
CA ALA A 26 11.11 13.73 30.20
C ALA A 26 10.41 12.36 30.12
N GLN A 27 9.26 12.22 30.78
CA GLN A 27 8.48 10.98 30.76
C GLN A 27 7.58 10.84 29.52
N VAL A 28 7.49 11.87 28.67
CA VAL A 28 6.63 11.85 27.49
C VAL A 28 7.20 10.92 26.42
N GLN A 29 6.31 10.11 25.86
CA GLN A 29 6.59 9.15 24.80
C GLN A 29 5.69 9.39 23.57
N ALA A 30 6.19 9.00 22.41
CA ALA A 30 5.45 9.04 21.14
C ALA A 30 5.48 7.67 20.45
N LEU A 31 4.35 7.31 19.84
CA LEU A 31 4.23 6.17 18.94
C LEU A 31 4.14 6.68 17.51
N VAL A 32 5.02 6.21 16.62
CA VAL A 32 4.96 6.50 15.19
C VAL A 32 4.77 5.19 14.44
N MET A 33 3.58 5.02 13.88
CA MET A 33 3.20 3.86 13.12
C MET A 33 3.37 4.13 11.63
N VAL A 34 4.01 3.20 10.93
CA VAL A 34 4.16 3.22 9.47
C VAL A 34 3.80 1.86 8.88
N PRO A 35 3.38 1.78 7.60
CA PRO A 35 3.23 0.50 6.92
C PRO A 35 4.53 -0.31 6.97
N GLU A 36 4.43 -1.64 6.96
CA GLU A 36 5.59 -2.52 7.12
C GLU A 36 6.68 -2.28 6.07
N ILE A 37 6.29 -1.99 4.84
CA ILE A 37 7.19 -1.64 3.74
C ILE A 37 7.85 -0.27 3.90
N ASN A 38 7.24 0.62 4.69
CA ASN A 38 7.71 2.00 4.88
C ASN A 38 8.62 2.12 6.12
N LEU A 39 8.69 1.10 6.98
CA LEU A 39 9.66 1.06 8.07
C LEU A 39 11.05 0.69 7.54
N THR A 40 11.60 1.59 6.74
CA THR A 40 12.90 1.41 6.11
C THR A 40 14.02 1.80 7.10
N PRO A 41 15.24 1.23 6.94
CA PRO A 41 16.41 1.68 7.71
C PRO A 41 16.67 3.18 7.58
N GLN A 42 16.30 3.78 6.43
CA GLN A 42 16.42 5.21 6.19
C GLN A 42 15.48 6.03 7.09
N LEU A 43 14.23 5.59 7.26
CA LEU A 43 13.30 6.25 8.17
C LEU A 43 13.77 6.13 9.62
N GLU A 44 14.20 4.93 10.04
CA GLU A 44 14.75 4.69 11.37
C GLU A 44 15.97 5.58 11.66
N ALA A 45 16.92 5.65 10.73
CA ALA A 45 18.10 6.52 10.84
C ALA A 45 17.70 7.99 11.01
N ARG A 46 16.75 8.50 10.21
CA ARG A 46 16.28 9.89 10.32
C ARG A 46 15.72 10.22 11.71
N PHE A 47 14.97 9.30 12.32
CA PHE A 47 14.47 9.50 13.69
C PHE A 47 15.60 9.45 14.71
N ARG A 48 16.52 8.49 14.59
CA ARG A 48 17.68 8.40 15.50
C ARG A 48 18.55 9.66 15.46
N GLU A 49 18.97 10.06 14.26
CA GLU A 49 19.77 11.27 14.02
C GLU A 49 19.09 12.52 14.58
N ARG A 50 17.76 12.60 14.50
CA ARG A 50 17.00 13.75 15.01
C ARG A 50 16.88 13.78 16.53
N PHE A 51 16.74 12.62 17.19
CA PHE A 51 16.27 12.56 18.58
C PHE A 51 17.28 11.99 19.58
N GLU A 52 18.14 11.04 19.18
CA GLU A 52 19.13 10.46 20.08
C GLU A 52 20.20 11.46 20.56
N PRO A 53 20.66 12.45 19.76
CA PRO A 53 21.56 13.48 20.28
C PRO A 53 20.97 14.30 21.45
N ALA A 54 19.64 14.44 21.50
CA ALA A 54 18.95 15.21 22.54
C ALA A 54 18.50 14.34 23.73
N PHE A 55 18.19 13.06 23.50
CA PHE A 55 17.54 12.20 24.49
C PHE A 55 18.34 10.94 24.87
N GLY A 56 19.54 10.77 24.30
CA GLY A 56 20.41 9.64 24.53
C GLY A 56 20.20 8.48 23.57
N ALA A 57 21.22 7.63 23.47
CA ALA A 57 21.17 6.41 22.67
C ALA A 57 20.06 5.47 23.17
N GLY A 58 19.26 4.92 22.24
CA GLY A 58 18.13 4.05 22.58
C GLY A 58 16.85 4.79 22.97
N ALA A 59 16.81 6.12 22.87
CA ALA A 59 15.57 6.89 22.98
C ALA A 59 14.57 6.55 21.86
N VAL A 60 15.05 6.02 20.73
CA VAL A 60 14.23 5.54 19.62
C VAL A 60 14.37 4.02 19.49
N VAL A 61 13.27 3.29 19.60
CA VAL A 61 13.24 1.83 19.41
C VAL A 61 12.22 1.45 18.35
N CYS A 62 12.42 0.27 17.76
CA CYS A 62 11.55 -0.28 16.73
C CYS A 62 10.68 -1.42 17.27
N LEU A 63 9.48 -1.60 16.72
CA LEU A 63 8.60 -2.74 16.96
C LEU A 63 7.94 -3.19 15.64
N HIS A 64 8.51 -4.24 15.03
CA HIS A 64 7.98 -4.83 13.80
C HIS A 64 8.19 -6.36 13.73
N SER A 65 7.55 -6.98 12.73
CA SER A 65 7.55 -8.41 12.44
C SER A 65 8.95 -9.00 12.24
N GLY A 66 9.82 -8.29 11.53
CA GLY A 66 11.18 -8.70 11.19
C GLY A 66 12.19 -8.73 12.35
N MET A 67 11.79 -8.36 13.58
CA MET A 67 12.65 -8.44 14.76
C MET A 67 12.59 -9.82 15.41
N THR A 68 13.73 -10.27 15.94
CA THR A 68 13.78 -11.48 16.76
C THR A 68 12.99 -11.29 18.07
N PRO A 69 12.51 -12.38 18.71
CA PRO A 69 11.82 -12.27 19.99
C PRO A 69 12.61 -11.51 21.06
N ALA A 70 13.94 -11.72 21.13
CA ALA A 70 14.81 -11.04 22.09
C ALA A 70 14.89 -9.52 21.82
N GLN A 71 15.07 -9.12 20.56
CA GLN A 71 15.09 -7.70 20.17
C GLN A 71 13.75 -7.01 20.46
N ARG A 72 12.64 -7.71 20.17
CA ARG A 72 11.29 -7.21 20.41
C ARG A 72 11.01 -7.05 21.90
N LEU A 73 11.41 -8.02 22.72
CA LEU A 73 11.30 -7.94 24.18
C LEU A 73 12.12 -6.77 24.73
N ALA A 74 13.38 -6.60 24.29
CA ALA A 74 14.22 -5.49 24.72
C ALA A 74 13.60 -4.12 24.38
N SER A 75 13.07 -3.97 23.16
CA SER A 75 12.40 -2.74 22.72
C SER A 75 11.09 -2.50 23.48
N TRP A 76 10.32 -3.55 23.73
CA TRP A 76 9.09 -3.46 24.54
C TRP A 76 9.39 -3.06 25.98
N LEU A 77 10.42 -3.64 26.61
CA LEU A 77 10.85 -3.27 27.97
C LEU A 77 11.36 -1.83 28.03
N ALA A 78 12.12 -1.39 27.02
CA ALA A 78 12.57 -0.01 26.94
C ALA A 78 11.40 0.97 26.82
N ALA A 79 10.38 0.65 26.01
CA ALA A 79 9.15 1.42 25.90
C ALA A 79 8.34 1.40 27.21
N HIS A 80 8.13 0.23 27.80
CA HIS A 80 7.35 0.07 29.04
C HIS A 80 7.98 0.81 30.22
N THR A 81 9.31 0.83 30.33
CA THR A 81 10.04 1.51 31.41
C THR A 81 10.27 3.00 31.15
N GLY A 82 9.82 3.54 30.01
CA GLY A 82 10.02 4.95 29.64
C GLY A 82 11.43 5.28 29.12
N ARG A 83 12.36 4.31 29.08
CA ARG A 83 13.72 4.51 28.54
C ARG A 83 13.70 4.87 27.05
N ALA A 84 12.86 4.18 26.28
CA ALA A 84 12.57 4.57 24.91
C ALA A 84 11.48 5.64 24.92
N ARG A 85 11.78 6.81 24.37
CA ARG A 85 10.84 7.92 24.25
C ARG A 85 10.04 7.86 22.96
N ILE A 86 10.54 7.16 21.95
CA ILE A 86 9.88 7.01 20.65
C ILE A 86 9.84 5.53 20.31
N VAL A 87 8.66 5.03 19.97
CA VAL A 87 8.49 3.73 19.33
C VAL A 87 8.13 3.95 17.87
N LEU A 88 9.00 3.50 16.97
CA LEU A 88 8.69 3.32 15.56
C LEU A 88 8.14 1.91 15.37
N GLY A 89 7.01 1.75 14.71
CA GLY A 89 6.50 0.39 14.53
C GLY A 89 5.46 0.23 13.46
N THR A 90 5.08 -1.02 13.24
CA THR A 90 4.05 -1.38 12.27
C THR A 90 2.71 -1.60 12.99
N ARG A 91 1.78 -2.33 12.36
CA ARG A 91 0.43 -2.60 12.88
C ARG A 91 0.39 -2.97 14.36
N MET A 92 1.25 -3.88 14.83
CA MET A 92 1.20 -4.38 16.21
C MET A 92 1.68 -3.38 17.25
N ALA A 93 2.46 -2.36 16.87
CA ALA A 93 2.99 -1.38 17.80
C ALA A 93 1.89 -0.51 18.45
N VAL A 94 0.69 -0.48 17.87
CA VAL A 94 -0.50 0.13 18.51
C VAL A 94 -0.81 -0.45 19.89
N LEU A 95 -0.35 -1.68 20.17
CA LEU A 95 -0.53 -2.37 21.46
C LEU A 95 0.70 -2.25 22.39
N ALA A 96 1.76 -1.54 21.99
CA ALA A 96 2.96 -1.38 22.79
C ALA A 96 2.66 -0.64 24.11
N SER A 97 3.24 -1.10 25.22
CA SER A 97 3.08 -0.43 26.51
C SER A 97 3.92 0.85 26.53
N LEU A 98 3.25 1.99 26.67
CA LEU A 98 3.84 3.33 26.64
C LEU A 98 3.19 4.17 27.75
N PRO A 99 3.65 4.06 29.01
CA PRO A 99 3.01 4.77 30.14
C PRO A 99 3.00 6.30 29.99
N GLY A 100 3.93 6.85 29.20
CA GLY A 100 4.04 8.27 28.93
C GLY A 100 3.46 8.72 27.60
N LEU A 101 2.57 7.93 26.97
CA LEU A 101 2.10 8.21 25.61
C LEU A 101 1.34 9.53 25.50
N ARG A 102 1.87 10.47 24.69
CA ARG A 102 1.21 11.77 24.38
C ARG A 102 0.92 11.99 22.90
N LEU A 103 1.53 11.21 22.02
CA LEU A 103 1.35 11.35 20.59
C LEU A 103 1.33 9.99 19.91
N ILE A 104 0.36 9.78 19.03
CA ILE A 104 0.31 8.68 18.08
C ILE A 104 0.30 9.28 16.67
N VAL A 105 1.26 8.89 15.84
CA VAL A 105 1.28 9.19 14.40
C VAL A 105 0.96 7.91 13.66
N VAL A 106 0.08 7.97 12.67
CA VAL A 106 -0.20 6.88 11.73
C VAL A 106 0.06 7.41 10.32
N ASP A 107 1.20 7.02 9.74
CA ASP A 107 1.55 7.38 8.37
C ASP A 107 0.85 6.45 7.37
N GLU A 108 0.56 6.98 6.19
CA GLU A 108 -0.27 6.33 5.17
C GLU A 108 -1.47 5.57 5.76
N GLU A 109 -2.30 6.27 6.53
CA GLU A 109 -3.41 5.67 7.30
C GLU A 109 -4.40 4.82 6.49
N HIS A 110 -4.46 5.05 5.17
CA HIS A 110 -5.26 4.28 4.22
C HIS A 110 -4.71 2.88 3.91
N ASP A 111 -3.47 2.58 4.30
CA ASP A 111 -2.79 1.34 3.94
C ASP A 111 -3.51 0.11 4.53
N PRO A 112 -3.91 -0.88 3.69
CA PRO A 112 -4.61 -2.07 4.15
C PRO A 112 -3.83 -2.94 5.14
N SER A 113 -2.50 -2.82 5.21
CA SER A 113 -1.66 -3.56 6.16
C SER A 113 -1.99 -3.26 7.62
N TYR A 114 -2.62 -2.12 7.91
CA TYR A 114 -3.13 -1.81 9.25
C TYR A 114 -4.33 -2.67 9.66
N LYS A 115 -5.00 -3.37 8.73
CA LYS A 115 -6.08 -4.32 9.04
C LYS A 115 -5.53 -5.72 9.25
N SER A 116 -5.72 -6.28 10.45
CA SER A 116 -5.39 -7.69 10.73
C SER A 116 -6.43 -8.62 10.12
N GLN A 117 -5.97 -9.59 9.33
CA GLN A 117 -6.83 -10.58 8.65
C GLN A 117 -6.86 -11.93 9.37
N GLU A 118 -5.86 -12.21 10.20
CA GLU A 118 -5.65 -13.47 10.92
C GLU A 118 -5.78 -13.27 12.43
N GLY A 119 -6.32 -14.28 13.12
CA GLY A 119 -6.58 -14.23 14.56
C GLY A 119 -7.57 -13.13 14.94
N ALA A 120 -7.19 -12.28 15.89
CA ALA A 120 -7.98 -11.09 16.24
C ALA A 120 -7.98 -10.11 15.07
N ARG A 121 -9.17 -9.89 14.48
CA ARG A 121 -9.36 -8.93 13.38
C ARG A 121 -9.58 -7.55 13.96
N TYR A 122 -8.60 -6.67 13.77
CA TYR A 122 -8.67 -5.29 14.20
C TYR A 122 -8.06 -4.36 13.16
N SER A 123 -8.46 -3.10 13.21
CA SER A 123 -7.87 -2.00 12.45
C SER A 123 -6.94 -1.23 13.38
N ALA A 124 -5.64 -1.28 13.13
CA ALA A 124 -4.67 -0.56 13.97
C ALA A 124 -4.81 0.96 13.85
N ARG A 125 -5.28 1.47 12.70
CA ARG A 125 -5.69 2.87 12.53
C ARG A 125 -6.79 3.24 13.52
N ASP A 126 -7.86 2.46 13.56
CA ASP A 126 -9.01 2.77 14.41
C ASP A 126 -8.67 2.58 15.90
N LEU A 127 -7.86 1.56 16.21
CA LEU A 127 -7.30 1.38 17.55
C LEU A 127 -6.38 2.53 17.97
N ALA A 128 -5.61 3.13 17.05
CA ALA A 128 -4.79 4.30 17.38
C ALA A 128 -5.65 5.49 17.79
N VAL A 129 -6.74 5.75 17.07
CA VAL A 129 -7.70 6.82 17.42
C VAL A 129 -8.38 6.52 18.75
N TYR A 130 -8.86 5.30 18.95
CA TYR A 130 -9.48 4.88 20.20
C TYR A 130 -8.50 4.97 21.38
N ARG A 131 -7.27 4.50 21.19
CA ARG A 131 -6.21 4.57 22.20
C ARG A 131 -5.92 6.02 22.58
N ALA A 132 -5.72 6.91 21.61
CA ALA A 132 -5.51 8.33 21.90
C ALA A 132 -6.65 8.96 22.72
N LYS A 133 -7.90 8.54 22.46
CA LYS A 133 -9.06 8.94 23.27
C LYS A 133 -8.94 8.45 24.72
N VAL A 134 -8.74 7.15 24.93
CA VAL A 134 -8.63 6.54 26.27
C VAL A 134 -7.46 7.15 27.06
N GLU A 135 -6.29 7.31 26.42
CA GLU A 135 -5.13 7.94 27.04
C GLU A 135 -5.45 9.40 27.39
N SER A 136 -6.13 10.15 26.51
CA SER A 136 -6.55 11.53 26.81
C SER A 136 -7.49 11.62 28.01
N GLU A 137 -8.42 10.67 28.17
CA GLU A 137 -9.32 10.60 29.32
C GLU A 137 -8.55 10.37 30.62
N ALA A 138 -7.56 9.45 30.61
CA ALA A 138 -6.69 9.21 31.77
C ALA A 138 -5.81 10.43 32.13
N LEU A 139 -5.42 11.21 31.13
CA LEU A 139 -4.54 12.38 31.27
C LEU A 139 -5.30 13.68 31.62
N ALA A 140 -6.64 13.68 31.54
CA ALA A 140 -7.47 14.87 31.70
C ALA A 140 -7.28 15.55 33.08
N ALA A 141 -7.12 14.76 34.15
CA ALA A 141 -6.87 15.28 35.50
C ALA A 141 -5.54 16.07 35.62
N GLN A 142 -4.61 15.84 34.69
CA GLN A 142 -3.31 16.52 34.61
C GLN A 142 -3.33 17.70 33.63
N GLY A 143 -4.50 18.07 33.10
CA GLY A 143 -4.64 19.15 32.11
C GLY A 143 -3.98 18.85 30.77
N ALA A 144 -3.75 17.58 30.46
CA ALA A 144 -2.98 17.16 29.29
C ALA A 144 -3.71 16.05 28.51
N ARG A 145 -3.25 15.74 27.29
CA ARG A 145 -3.96 14.83 26.36
C ARG A 145 -3.00 14.00 25.53
N CYS A 146 -3.52 12.96 24.90
CA CYS A 146 -2.83 12.18 23.88
C CYS A 146 -3.39 12.50 22.49
N GLN A 147 -2.57 13.05 21.60
CA GLN A 147 -2.99 13.43 20.26
C GLN A 147 -2.78 12.28 19.26
N VAL A 148 -3.66 12.18 18.27
CA VAL A 148 -3.48 11.29 17.11
C VAL A 148 -3.38 12.09 15.83
N VAL A 149 -2.38 11.77 14.99
CA VAL A 149 -2.20 12.35 13.66
C VAL A 149 -2.32 11.23 12.64
N LEU A 150 -3.33 11.31 11.77
CA LEU A 150 -3.51 10.40 10.65
C LEU A 150 -3.03 11.10 9.38
N GLY A 151 -1.93 10.61 8.80
CA GLY A 151 -1.35 11.20 7.61
C GLY A 151 -1.56 10.34 6.39
N SER A 152 -1.96 10.95 5.27
CA SER A 152 -1.97 10.29 3.97
C SER A 152 -2.06 11.30 2.82
N ALA A 153 -1.52 10.91 1.66
CA ALA A 153 -1.78 11.59 0.38
C ALA A 153 -3.14 11.20 -0.22
N THR A 154 -3.65 10.02 0.11
CA THR A 154 -4.88 9.41 -0.40
C THR A 154 -5.68 8.89 0.78
N PRO A 155 -6.27 9.78 1.60
CA PRO A 155 -6.94 9.39 2.83
C PRO A 155 -8.05 8.37 2.55
N SER A 156 -8.22 7.45 3.49
CA SER A 156 -9.31 6.49 3.49
C SER A 156 -10.66 7.22 3.51
N LEU A 157 -11.68 6.60 2.91
CA LEU A 157 -13.02 7.19 2.87
C LEU A 157 -13.58 7.37 4.28
N GLU A 158 -13.25 6.46 5.21
CA GLU A 158 -13.67 6.56 6.61
C GLU A 158 -13.06 7.79 7.30
N SER A 159 -11.76 8.04 7.12
CA SER A 159 -11.06 9.21 7.67
C SER A 159 -11.53 10.51 7.00
N TRP A 160 -11.76 10.48 5.69
CA TRP A 160 -12.31 11.61 4.94
C TRP A 160 -13.70 11.99 5.44
N HIS A 161 -14.59 11.01 5.57
CA HIS A 161 -15.94 11.22 6.07
C HIS A 161 -15.95 11.71 7.52
N ALA A 162 -15.08 11.18 8.38
CA ALA A 162 -14.93 11.67 9.76
C ALA A 162 -14.48 13.15 9.82
N ALA A 163 -13.63 13.58 8.88
CA ALA A 163 -13.24 14.97 8.76
C ALA A 163 -14.37 15.87 8.24
N GLU A 164 -15.16 15.39 7.27
CA GLU A 164 -16.35 16.13 6.78
C GLU A 164 -17.40 16.31 7.88
N GLN A 165 -17.55 15.33 8.77
CA GLN A 165 -18.42 15.40 9.94
C GLN A 165 -17.87 16.27 11.09
N GLY A 166 -16.65 16.83 10.95
CA GLY A 166 -16.00 17.61 12.00
C GLY A 166 -15.47 16.80 13.19
N ARG A 167 -15.51 15.45 13.13
CA ARG A 167 -14.90 14.59 14.16
C ARG A 167 -13.38 14.66 14.12
N TYR A 168 -12.80 14.82 12.92
CA TYR A 168 -11.37 15.02 12.73
C TYR A 168 -11.10 16.42 12.17
N VAL A 169 -10.00 17.03 12.59
CA VAL A 169 -9.52 18.30 12.00
C VAL A 169 -8.65 17.97 10.79
N ARG A 170 -9.05 18.43 9.60
CA ARG A 170 -8.26 18.23 8.37
C ARG A 170 -7.22 19.32 8.22
N LEU A 171 -5.94 18.94 8.27
CA LEU A 171 -4.80 19.81 7.98
C LEU A 171 -4.33 19.57 6.54
N ALA A 172 -4.64 20.51 5.63
CA ALA A 172 -4.28 20.38 4.22
C ALA A 172 -2.84 20.86 3.96
N MET A 173 -2.09 20.08 3.18
CA MET A 173 -0.76 20.45 2.66
C MET A 173 -0.82 20.49 1.13
N PRO A 174 -1.34 21.59 0.53
CA PRO A 174 -1.61 21.66 -0.90
C PRO A 174 -0.34 21.77 -1.77
N SER A 175 0.76 22.23 -1.18
CA SER A 175 2.03 22.43 -1.89
C SER A 175 2.92 21.19 -1.78
N ARG A 176 3.62 20.85 -2.87
CA ARG A 176 4.71 19.86 -2.88
C ARG A 176 5.99 20.48 -2.37
N ILE A 177 6.87 19.67 -1.80
CA ILE A 177 8.27 20.04 -1.60
C ILE A 177 9.00 19.84 -2.93
N GLY A 178 9.60 20.93 -3.43
CA GLY A 178 10.32 21.01 -4.70
C GLY A 178 9.45 21.43 -5.90
N ASP A 179 10.11 21.82 -6.99
CA ASP A 179 9.47 22.35 -8.22
C ASP A 179 9.05 21.26 -9.23
N GLY A 180 8.83 20.03 -8.76
CA GLY A 180 8.48 18.91 -9.62
C GLY A 180 7.10 19.08 -10.27
N ALA A 181 7.05 19.23 -11.59
CA ALA A 181 5.80 19.28 -12.34
C ALA A 181 5.01 17.96 -12.23
N LEU A 182 3.67 18.05 -12.26
CA LEU A 182 2.82 16.85 -12.34
C LEU A 182 3.12 16.07 -13.63
N PRO A 183 3.04 14.73 -13.60
CA PRO A 183 3.21 13.93 -14.80
C PRO A 183 2.12 14.28 -15.81
N ARG A 184 2.49 14.32 -17.10
CA ARG A 184 1.51 14.49 -18.18
C ARG A 184 0.70 13.20 -18.31
N LEU A 185 -0.61 13.31 -18.09
CA LEU A 185 -1.54 12.19 -18.24
C LEU A 185 -2.08 12.15 -19.67
N ARG A 186 -2.15 10.95 -20.25
CA ARG A 186 -2.77 10.69 -21.55
C ARG A 186 -3.77 9.55 -21.41
N LEU A 187 -5.01 9.79 -21.82
CA LEU A 187 -6.03 8.75 -21.90
C LEU A 187 -5.96 8.11 -23.29
N VAL A 188 -5.86 6.78 -23.35
CA VAL A 188 -5.93 6.03 -24.61
C VAL A 188 -7.23 5.26 -24.65
N ASP A 189 -8.06 5.54 -25.66
CA ASP A 189 -9.29 4.79 -25.89
C ASP A 189 -8.98 3.44 -26.53
N MET A 190 -9.32 2.36 -25.82
CA MET A 190 -9.11 0.98 -26.28
C MET A 190 -10.08 0.57 -27.39
N ASN A 191 -11.20 1.28 -27.59
CA ASN A 191 -12.18 0.97 -28.64
C ASN A 191 -11.64 1.23 -30.05
N HIS A 192 -10.61 2.07 -30.17
CA HIS A 192 -9.93 2.36 -31.44
C HIS A 192 -8.75 1.41 -31.71
N GLN A 193 -8.49 0.44 -30.85
CA GLN A 193 -7.41 -0.54 -31.03
C GLN A 193 -7.93 -1.79 -31.75
N PRO A 194 -7.06 -2.59 -32.38
CA PRO A 194 -7.45 -3.87 -32.97
C PRO A 194 -8.20 -4.76 -31.97
N LYS A 195 -9.21 -5.50 -32.45
CA LYS A 195 -9.95 -6.44 -31.59
C LYS A 195 -8.99 -7.43 -30.94
N GLY A 196 -9.09 -7.58 -29.62
CA GLY A 196 -8.21 -8.44 -28.84
C GLY A 196 -6.89 -7.79 -28.38
N ALA A 197 -6.63 -6.52 -28.73
CA ALA A 197 -5.47 -5.79 -28.23
C ALA A 197 -5.56 -5.58 -26.72
N VAL A 198 -4.56 -6.11 -25.99
CA VAL A 198 -4.45 -5.96 -24.53
C VAL A 198 -3.67 -4.69 -24.16
N LEU A 199 -2.72 -4.31 -25.01
CA LEU A 199 -1.93 -3.09 -24.91
C LEU A 199 -2.18 -2.25 -26.17
N SER A 200 -2.37 -0.94 -25.98
CA SER A 200 -2.59 -0.03 -27.10
C SER A 200 -1.29 0.23 -27.86
N ALA A 201 -1.37 0.40 -29.17
CA ALA A 201 -0.18 0.72 -29.98
C ALA A 201 0.53 2.01 -29.51
N PRO A 202 -0.17 3.10 -29.12
CA PRO A 202 0.47 4.28 -28.55
C PRO A 202 1.23 4.02 -27.24
N LEU A 203 0.75 3.10 -26.40
CA LEU A 203 1.43 2.74 -25.15
C LEU A 203 2.72 1.98 -25.45
N VAL A 204 2.67 0.99 -26.34
CA VAL A 204 3.85 0.19 -26.74
C VAL A 204 4.92 1.08 -27.35
N ALA A 205 4.54 1.99 -28.25
CA ALA A 205 5.46 2.96 -28.85
C ALA A 205 6.12 3.87 -27.78
N ALA A 206 5.31 4.38 -26.84
CA ALA A 206 5.84 5.20 -25.75
C ALA A 206 6.81 4.42 -24.85
N MET A 207 6.52 3.15 -24.56
CA MET A 207 7.42 2.27 -23.79
C MET A 207 8.73 2.04 -24.54
N ALA A 208 8.67 1.75 -25.85
CA ALA A 208 9.85 1.55 -26.68
C ALA A 208 10.75 2.79 -26.69
N GLU A 209 10.17 4.00 -26.81
CA GLU A 209 10.92 5.25 -26.73
C GLU A 209 11.63 5.43 -25.37
N ARG A 210 10.98 5.07 -24.26
CA ARG A 210 11.57 5.18 -22.91
C ARG A 210 12.72 4.19 -22.75
N VAL A 211 12.51 2.94 -23.15
CA VAL A 211 13.55 1.89 -23.08
C VAL A 211 14.76 2.26 -23.94
N ALA A 212 14.55 2.78 -25.15
CA ALA A 212 15.64 3.23 -26.03
C ALA A 212 16.46 4.39 -25.46
N ARG A 213 15.89 5.17 -24.53
CA ARG A 213 16.58 6.25 -23.80
C ARG A 213 17.25 5.77 -22.51
N GLY A 214 17.17 4.48 -22.19
CA GLY A 214 17.66 3.93 -20.93
C GLY A 214 16.75 4.26 -19.74
N GLU A 215 15.52 4.69 -20.00
CA GLU A 215 14.53 4.99 -18.98
C GLU A 215 13.71 3.73 -18.65
N GLN A 216 13.13 3.69 -17.44
CA GLN A 216 12.32 2.56 -16.98
C GLN A 216 10.82 2.84 -17.16
N CYS A 217 10.07 1.78 -17.47
CA CYS A 217 8.61 1.81 -17.53
C CYS A 217 8.02 0.94 -16.42
N LEU A 218 7.07 1.49 -15.66
CA LEU A 218 6.28 0.74 -14.69
C LEU A 218 4.87 0.54 -15.23
N VAL A 219 4.50 -0.72 -15.48
CA VAL A 219 3.14 -1.09 -15.90
C VAL A 219 2.36 -1.55 -14.68
N LEU A 220 1.39 -0.75 -14.26
CA LEU A 220 0.52 -1.07 -13.14
C LEU A 220 -0.70 -1.85 -13.64
N LEU A 221 -0.87 -3.06 -13.11
CA LEU A 221 -2.06 -3.87 -13.30
C LEU A 221 -2.81 -3.94 -11.97
N ASN A 222 -4.14 -3.88 -12.02
CA ASN A 222 -4.95 -4.09 -10.83
C ASN A 222 -4.62 -5.47 -10.24
N ARG A 223 -4.45 -5.49 -8.90
CA ARG A 223 -3.87 -6.55 -8.07
C ARG A 223 -4.22 -7.98 -8.51
N ARG A 224 -3.23 -8.88 -8.34
CA ARG A 224 -3.26 -10.35 -8.28
C ARG A 224 -4.64 -11.00 -8.22
N GLY A 225 -4.85 -11.97 -9.11
CA GLY A 225 -5.94 -12.91 -9.01
C GLY A 225 -7.27 -12.30 -9.44
N TYR A 226 -7.43 -12.03 -10.73
CA TYR A 226 -8.75 -12.21 -11.32
C TYR A 226 -9.12 -13.66 -11.01
N ALA A 227 -9.92 -13.84 -9.98
CA ALA A 227 -10.55 -15.10 -9.71
C ALA A 227 -11.33 -15.40 -11.00
N PRO A 228 -10.91 -16.42 -11.77
CA PRO A 228 -11.02 -16.41 -13.22
C PRO A 228 -12.49 -16.27 -13.60
N VAL A 229 -12.87 -15.22 -14.33
CA VAL A 229 -14.23 -15.17 -14.88
C VAL A 229 -14.22 -16.01 -16.15
N LEU A 230 -15.31 -16.68 -16.49
CA LEU A 230 -15.40 -17.32 -17.80
C LEU A 230 -15.82 -16.27 -18.82
N ALA A 231 -15.19 -16.34 -20.00
CA ALA A 231 -15.60 -15.56 -21.15
C ALA A 231 -15.69 -16.41 -22.41
N CYS A 232 -16.55 -15.99 -23.35
CA CYS A 232 -16.60 -16.52 -24.71
C CYS A 232 -15.82 -15.59 -25.64
N HIS A 233 -14.88 -16.16 -26.41
CA HIS A 233 -14.05 -15.39 -27.32
C HIS A 233 -14.81 -14.89 -28.56
N ASP A 234 -15.88 -15.57 -28.97
CA ASP A 234 -16.62 -15.22 -30.19
C ASP A 234 -17.59 -14.05 -29.99
N CYS A 235 -18.37 -14.09 -28.90
CA CYS A 235 -19.44 -13.11 -28.65
C CYS A 235 -19.15 -12.16 -27.49
N GLY A 236 -18.08 -12.40 -26.70
CA GLY A 236 -17.72 -11.55 -25.57
C GLY A 236 -18.56 -11.76 -24.31
N TRP A 237 -19.42 -12.80 -24.25
CA TRP A 237 -20.11 -13.21 -23.03
C TRP A 237 -19.10 -13.32 -21.87
N LYS A 238 -19.51 -12.87 -20.69
CA LYS A 238 -18.76 -13.05 -19.44
C LYS A 238 -19.70 -13.63 -18.39
N SER A 239 -19.19 -14.34 -17.40
CA SER A 239 -19.95 -14.96 -16.31
C SER A 239 -20.62 -13.97 -15.32
N ALA A 240 -21.32 -12.95 -15.81
CA ALA A 240 -22.04 -11.94 -15.03
C ALA A 240 -23.06 -12.59 -14.08
N CYS A 241 -23.21 -12.06 -12.86
CA CYS A 241 -24.16 -12.57 -11.89
C CYS A 241 -25.60 -12.13 -12.24
N PRO A 242 -26.60 -13.03 -12.22
CA PRO A 242 -27.99 -12.64 -12.47
C PRO A 242 -28.62 -11.87 -11.29
N HIS A 243 -27.98 -11.85 -10.11
CA HIS A 243 -28.51 -11.23 -8.89
C HIS A 243 -27.84 -9.90 -8.52
N CYS A 244 -26.72 -9.52 -9.14
CA CYS A 244 -26.01 -8.27 -8.85
C CYS A 244 -25.08 -7.85 -9.99
N SER A 245 -24.43 -6.69 -9.87
CA SER A 245 -23.52 -6.14 -10.90
C SER A 245 -22.13 -6.79 -10.97
N ALA A 246 -21.86 -7.83 -10.18
CA ALA A 246 -20.56 -8.50 -10.15
C ALA A 246 -20.45 -9.64 -11.18
N TYR A 247 -19.21 -10.07 -11.47
CA TYR A 247 -18.97 -11.32 -12.19
C TYR A 247 -18.83 -12.50 -11.23
N ARG A 248 -19.27 -13.67 -11.66
CA ARG A 248 -19.09 -14.95 -10.96
C ARG A 248 -17.72 -15.52 -11.29
N VAL A 249 -17.02 -15.94 -10.25
CA VAL A 249 -15.68 -16.52 -10.28
C VAL A 249 -15.76 -18.00 -10.61
N PHE A 250 -14.88 -18.48 -11.49
CA PHE A 250 -14.71 -19.89 -11.82
C PHE A 250 -13.84 -20.59 -10.77
N HIS A 251 -14.44 -21.59 -10.11
CA HIS A 251 -13.76 -22.51 -9.22
C HIS A 251 -13.46 -23.80 -9.97
N LYS A 252 -12.18 -24.03 -10.27
CA LYS A 252 -11.74 -25.15 -11.11
C LYS A 252 -11.98 -26.52 -10.47
N LEU A 253 -11.84 -26.63 -9.15
CA LEU A 253 -11.89 -27.90 -8.41
C LEU A 253 -13.24 -28.62 -8.57
N ASP A 254 -14.34 -27.87 -8.53
CA ASP A 254 -15.70 -28.40 -8.61
C ASP A 254 -16.46 -27.91 -9.85
N ARG A 255 -15.77 -27.16 -10.72
CA ARG A 255 -16.28 -26.58 -11.95
C ARG A 255 -17.55 -25.74 -11.73
N THR A 256 -17.52 -24.86 -10.73
CA THR A 256 -18.62 -23.95 -10.39
C THR A 256 -18.31 -22.49 -10.69
N LEU A 257 -19.34 -21.70 -10.92
CA LEU A 257 -19.31 -20.24 -10.97
C LEU A 257 -19.92 -19.68 -9.68
N ARG A 258 -19.17 -18.87 -8.93
CA ARG A 258 -19.61 -18.33 -7.64
C ARG A 258 -19.55 -16.81 -7.59
N CYS A 259 -20.64 -16.19 -7.19
CA CYS A 259 -20.67 -14.76 -6.91
C CYS A 259 -20.21 -14.50 -5.47
N HIS A 260 -19.09 -13.81 -5.29
CA HIS A 260 -18.61 -13.42 -3.96
C HIS A 260 -19.34 -12.21 -3.36
N HIS A 261 -20.18 -11.55 -4.15
CA HIS A 261 -20.99 -10.42 -3.67
C HIS A 261 -22.32 -10.89 -3.05
N CYS A 262 -23.02 -11.82 -3.70
CA CYS A 262 -24.36 -12.26 -3.27
C CYS A 262 -24.46 -13.77 -2.94
N GLY A 263 -23.38 -14.53 -3.08
CA GLY A 263 -23.35 -15.98 -2.78
C GLY A 263 -23.95 -16.90 -3.85
N PHE A 264 -24.53 -16.35 -4.92
CA PHE A 264 -25.13 -17.15 -6.00
C PHE A 264 -24.11 -18.10 -6.63
N THR A 265 -24.46 -19.37 -6.76
CA THR A 265 -23.59 -20.43 -7.26
C THR A 265 -24.29 -21.24 -8.34
N GLU A 266 -23.60 -21.52 -9.43
CA GLU A 266 -24.08 -22.39 -10.50
C GLU A 266 -22.96 -23.28 -11.05
N ARG A 267 -23.32 -24.30 -11.83
CA ARG A 267 -22.33 -25.07 -12.61
C ARG A 267 -21.93 -24.28 -13.85
N VAL A 268 -20.67 -24.45 -14.27
CA VAL A 268 -20.20 -23.91 -15.55
C VAL A 268 -21.02 -24.49 -16.70
N PRO A 269 -21.55 -23.66 -17.62
CA PRO A 269 -22.30 -24.13 -18.77
C PRO A 269 -21.39 -24.93 -19.73
N ARG A 270 -21.97 -25.81 -20.55
CA ARG A 270 -21.20 -26.61 -21.53
C ARG A 270 -20.84 -25.83 -22.80
N ALA A 271 -21.60 -24.78 -23.08
CA ALA A 271 -21.43 -23.87 -24.21
C ALA A 271 -21.72 -22.45 -23.73
N CYS A 272 -21.29 -21.45 -24.48
CA CYS A 272 -21.66 -20.07 -24.28
C CYS A 272 -23.19 -19.94 -24.30
N PRO A 273 -23.81 -19.37 -23.26
CA PRO A 273 -25.27 -19.22 -23.23
C PRO A 273 -25.79 -18.22 -24.26
N ASP A 274 -24.94 -17.33 -24.77
CA ASP A 274 -25.35 -16.28 -25.70
C ASP A 274 -25.24 -16.73 -27.17
N CYS A 275 -24.18 -17.46 -27.54
CA CYS A 275 -23.91 -17.83 -28.95
C CYS A 275 -23.73 -19.32 -29.22
N GLY A 276 -23.73 -20.17 -28.18
CA GLY A 276 -23.57 -21.62 -28.33
C GLY A 276 -22.14 -22.11 -28.59
N ASN A 277 -21.13 -21.23 -28.68
CA ASN A 277 -19.73 -21.65 -28.82
C ASN A 277 -19.28 -22.50 -27.61
N LEU A 278 -18.60 -23.62 -27.86
CA LEU A 278 -18.07 -24.51 -26.83
C LEU A 278 -16.82 -23.94 -26.14
N ASP A 279 -16.13 -23.00 -26.79
CA ASP A 279 -14.89 -22.43 -26.29
C ASP A 279 -15.14 -21.26 -25.32
N ILE A 280 -15.52 -21.63 -24.09
CA ILE A 280 -15.54 -20.72 -22.94
C ILE A 280 -14.32 -20.94 -22.07
N ALA A 281 -13.52 -19.89 -21.88
CA ALA A 281 -12.22 -19.99 -21.22
C ALA A 281 -12.14 -19.07 -19.99
N PRO A 282 -11.38 -19.48 -18.95
CA PRO A 282 -11.09 -18.61 -17.82
C PRO A 282 -10.19 -17.44 -18.25
N VAL A 283 -10.68 -16.23 -17.99
CA VAL A 283 -9.93 -14.98 -18.13
C VAL A 283 -9.44 -14.59 -16.74
N GLY A 284 -8.14 -14.77 -16.49
CA GLY A 284 -7.57 -14.53 -15.15
C GLY A 284 -6.05 -14.65 -14.98
N ARG A 285 -5.25 -14.61 -16.06
CA ARG A 285 -3.78 -14.59 -16.00
C ARG A 285 -3.20 -13.21 -16.36
N GLY A 286 -3.78 -12.14 -15.82
CA GLY A 286 -3.48 -10.79 -16.30
C GLY A 286 -2.01 -10.38 -16.22
N THR A 287 -1.25 -10.82 -15.21
CA THR A 287 0.15 -10.39 -15.04
C THR A 287 1.15 -11.19 -15.88
N GLU A 288 1.02 -12.52 -15.92
CA GLU A 288 1.89 -13.41 -16.71
C GLU A 288 1.65 -13.24 -18.21
N GLN A 289 0.38 -13.13 -18.63
CA GLN A 289 0.03 -12.90 -20.03
C GLN A 289 0.55 -11.54 -20.52
N ILE A 290 0.48 -10.51 -19.67
CA ILE A 290 1.04 -9.18 -20.00
C ILE A 290 2.56 -9.23 -20.05
N GLU A 291 3.22 -9.95 -19.14
CA GLU A 291 4.67 -10.13 -19.15
C GLU A 291 5.14 -10.79 -20.45
N GLU A 292 4.53 -11.91 -20.84
CA GLU A 292 4.83 -12.60 -22.11
C GLU A 292 4.55 -11.70 -23.33
N GLN A 293 3.42 -10.99 -23.34
CA GLN A 293 3.08 -10.08 -24.43
C GLN A 293 4.05 -8.89 -24.51
N LEU A 294 4.45 -8.30 -23.38
CA LEU A 294 5.42 -7.22 -23.35
C LEU A 294 6.79 -7.70 -23.81
N ALA A 295 7.21 -8.90 -23.41
CA ALA A 295 8.48 -9.48 -23.86
C ALA A 295 8.49 -9.66 -25.38
N GLY A 296 7.38 -10.11 -25.97
CA GLY A 296 7.24 -10.21 -27.42
C GLY A 296 7.19 -8.86 -28.14
N LEU A 297 6.37 -7.92 -27.65
CA LEU A 297 6.16 -6.61 -28.27
C LEU A 297 7.40 -5.70 -28.20
N LEU A 298 8.27 -5.92 -27.21
CA LEU A 298 9.50 -5.14 -27.00
C LEU A 298 10.76 -5.92 -27.39
N ALA A 299 10.64 -7.10 -28.00
CA ALA A 299 11.79 -7.96 -28.33
C ALA A 299 12.83 -7.26 -29.22
N ASP A 300 12.37 -6.44 -30.18
CA ASP A 300 13.22 -5.70 -31.11
C ASP A 300 13.75 -4.37 -30.54
N VAL A 301 13.27 -3.97 -29.36
CA VAL A 301 13.68 -2.72 -28.72
C VAL A 301 15.00 -2.94 -27.99
N LYS A 302 16.01 -2.17 -28.37
CA LYS A 302 17.33 -2.19 -27.73
C LYS A 302 17.45 -1.09 -26.70
N ARG A 303 18.09 -1.42 -25.59
CA ARG A 303 18.55 -0.46 -24.59
C ARG A 303 19.81 0.27 -25.10
N PRO A 304 20.22 1.40 -24.48
CA PRO A 304 21.41 2.16 -24.92
C PRO A 304 22.71 1.34 -24.93
N ASP A 305 22.80 0.30 -24.11
CA ASP A 305 23.95 -0.63 -24.06
C ASP A 305 23.95 -1.68 -25.18
N GLY A 306 22.98 -1.64 -26.10
CA GLY A 306 22.81 -2.59 -27.19
C GLY A 306 22.13 -3.91 -26.78
N GLY A 307 21.82 -4.09 -25.49
CA GLY A 307 21.10 -5.25 -24.98
C GLY A 307 19.59 -5.20 -25.27
N PRO A 308 18.89 -6.35 -25.24
CA PRO A 308 17.44 -6.39 -25.43
C PRO A 308 16.70 -5.74 -24.25
N ALA A 309 15.47 -5.29 -24.48
CA ALA A 309 14.57 -4.85 -23.43
C ALA A 309 14.36 -5.96 -22.39
N ARG A 310 14.45 -5.60 -21.09
CA ARG A 310 14.19 -6.52 -19.98
C ARG A 310 12.79 -6.25 -19.44
N VAL A 311 11.98 -7.31 -19.32
CA VAL A 311 10.66 -7.27 -18.68
C VAL A 311 10.74 -8.14 -17.44
N ALA A 312 10.27 -7.60 -16.31
CA ALA A 312 10.22 -8.33 -15.06
C ALA A 312 8.93 -8.01 -14.31
N ARG A 313 8.34 -9.04 -13.70
CA ARG A 313 7.20 -8.90 -12.80
C ARG A 313 7.64 -8.57 -11.37
N MET A 314 7.02 -7.53 -10.80
CA MET A 314 7.13 -7.20 -9.38
C MET A 314 5.78 -7.48 -8.70
N ASP A 315 5.73 -8.53 -7.89
CA ASP A 315 4.52 -8.90 -7.16
C ASP A 315 4.82 -9.39 -5.73
N ALA A 316 3.79 -9.42 -4.88
CA ALA A 316 3.98 -9.67 -3.45
C ALA A 316 4.57 -11.07 -3.09
N ASP A 317 4.60 -12.04 -4.01
CA ASP A 317 5.24 -13.35 -3.79
C ASP A 317 6.68 -13.36 -4.31
N SER A 318 7.00 -12.60 -5.36
CA SER A 318 8.38 -12.41 -5.84
C SER A 318 9.20 -11.45 -4.96
N THR A 319 8.54 -10.55 -4.22
CA THR A 319 9.20 -9.60 -3.32
C THR A 319 9.16 -10.00 -1.83
N ARG A 320 8.80 -11.25 -1.51
CA ARG A 320 8.50 -11.70 -0.13
C ARG A 320 9.73 -11.82 0.77
N HIS A 321 10.91 -11.98 0.20
CA HIS A 321 12.17 -12.10 0.94
C HIS A 321 12.83 -10.73 1.13
N LYS A 322 13.38 -10.48 2.32
CA LYS A 322 14.12 -9.23 2.63
C LYS A 322 15.23 -9.01 1.58
N GLY A 323 15.26 -7.83 0.95
CA GLY A 323 16.24 -7.49 -0.08
C GLY A 323 15.88 -7.90 -1.52
N SER A 324 14.79 -8.65 -1.74
CA SER A 324 14.39 -9.09 -3.09
C SER A 324 13.96 -7.93 -3.99
N LEU A 325 13.25 -6.93 -3.45
CA LEU A 325 12.85 -5.73 -4.19
C LEU A 325 14.09 -4.90 -4.62
N GLU A 326 15.04 -4.70 -3.71
CA GLU A 326 16.28 -3.96 -3.99
C GLU A 326 17.15 -4.72 -5.02
N ALA A 327 17.23 -6.04 -4.92
CA ALA A 327 17.93 -6.88 -5.88
C ALA A 327 17.26 -6.88 -7.27
N GLN A 328 15.92 -6.92 -7.33
CA GLN A 328 15.16 -6.84 -8.58
C GLN A 328 15.28 -5.47 -9.24
N LEU A 329 15.23 -4.38 -8.46
CA LEU A 329 15.47 -3.03 -8.98
C LEU A 329 16.92 -2.87 -9.46
N ALA A 330 17.89 -3.39 -8.71
CA ALA A 330 19.30 -3.34 -9.10
C ALA A 330 19.59 -4.12 -10.39
N THR A 331 18.95 -5.28 -10.60
CA THR A 331 19.05 -6.04 -11.86
C THR A 331 18.35 -5.39 -13.05
N MET A 332 17.45 -4.43 -12.80
CA MET A 332 16.84 -3.60 -13.85
C MET A 332 17.64 -2.32 -14.15
N HIS A 333 18.64 -1.98 -13.32
CA HIS A 333 19.55 -0.85 -13.52
C HIS A 333 20.89 -1.23 -14.19
N SER A 334 21.21 -2.53 -14.27
CA SER A 334 22.34 -3.10 -15.04
C SER A 334 21.92 -3.60 -16.42
#